data_AF-A8WNC7-F1
#
_entry.id   AF-A8WNC7-F1
#
_cell.length_a   1.000
_cell.length_b   1.000
_cell.length_c   1.000
_cell.angle_alpha   90.00
_cell.angle_beta   90.00
_cell.angle_gamma   90.00
#
_symmetry.space_group_name_H-M   'P 1'
#
loop_
_entity.id
_entity.type
_entity.pdbx_description
1 polymer ?
#
loop_
_entity_poly.entity_id
_entity_poly.type
_entity_poly.pdbx_seq_one_letter_code
_entity_poly.pdbx_strand_id
1 'polypeptide(L)'
;MRSIKLTAKSTTESFNPESKLYQAQSIEIFPSDHTFPAFLRHFKGKQAFISCLTCDVLDLIEFVKKWKPGEAFRALEYLKIGVYEGRIPQNQVMQEIGAKAIDATKQPAAYTLRKLYDWEDLGPNTDPIISHSYVVRESDNRVASVLIEEDTLSFGVWDKTEEEFSRMMD
;
A
#
# COMPACT_ATOMS: atom_id res chain seq x y z
N MET A 1 -0.02 -2.02 -20.89
CA MET A 1 0.80 -3.10 -20.29
C MET A 1 0.20 -3.41 -18.93
N ARG A 2 -0.17 -4.66 -18.66
CA ARG A 2 -1.06 -4.98 -17.53
C ARG A 2 -0.29 -5.07 -16.21
N SER A 3 0.76 -5.88 -16.17
CA SER A 3 1.52 -6.13 -14.95
C SER A 3 3.01 -6.30 -15.26
N ILE A 4 3.88 -5.91 -14.32
CA ILE A 4 5.33 -6.14 -14.39
C ILE A 4 5.79 -6.84 -13.12
N LYS A 5 6.62 -7.89 -13.30
CA LYS A 5 7.40 -8.49 -12.23
C LYS A 5 8.86 -8.12 -12.44
N LEU A 6 9.52 -7.60 -11.41
CA LEU A 6 10.91 -7.16 -11.49
C LEU A 6 11.69 -7.72 -10.29
N THR A 7 12.91 -8.16 -10.55
CA THR A 7 13.93 -8.33 -9.53
C THR A 7 14.88 -7.15 -9.66
N ALA A 8 14.84 -6.23 -8.71
CA ALA A 8 15.77 -5.11 -8.71
C ALA A 8 17.08 -5.57 -8.07
N LYS A 9 18.20 -5.45 -8.79
CA LYS A 9 19.52 -5.47 -8.17
C LYS A 9 19.84 -4.09 -7.63
N SER A 10 20.57 -4.01 -6.52
CA SER A 10 20.87 -2.84 -5.70
C SER A 10 21.16 -1.58 -6.53
N THR A 11 20.13 -0.77 -6.82
CA THR A 11 20.28 0.55 -7.45
C THR A 11 19.55 1.59 -6.64
N THR A 12 20.30 2.58 -6.13
CA THR A 12 19.74 3.81 -5.56
C THR A 12 19.20 4.76 -6.64
N GLU A 13 19.48 4.47 -7.91
CA GLU A 13 19.01 5.25 -9.04
C GLU A 13 17.52 5.00 -9.29
N SER A 14 16.75 6.09 -9.36
CA SER A 14 15.38 6.04 -9.83
C SER A 14 15.36 5.59 -11.29
N PHE A 15 14.44 4.69 -11.66
CA PHE A 15 14.16 4.45 -13.08
C PHE A 15 13.78 5.77 -13.75
N ASN A 16 14.14 5.89 -15.04
CA ASN A 16 13.70 6.99 -15.90
C ASN A 16 12.20 7.30 -15.63
N PRO A 17 11.81 8.54 -15.30
CA PRO A 17 10.42 8.93 -15.05
C PRO A 17 9.42 8.54 -16.16
N GLU A 18 9.89 8.35 -17.39
CA GLU A 18 9.10 7.91 -18.54
C GLU A 18 9.01 6.37 -18.67
N SER A 19 9.62 5.63 -17.73
CA SER A 19 9.60 4.17 -17.72
C SER A 19 8.17 3.64 -17.70
N LYS A 20 7.94 2.61 -18.54
CA LYS A 20 6.66 1.90 -18.59
C LYS A 20 6.33 1.21 -17.25
N LEU A 21 7.31 1.05 -16.35
CA LEU A 21 7.12 0.56 -14.97
C LEU A 21 6.07 1.39 -14.23
N TYR A 22 6.16 2.71 -14.32
CA TYR A 22 5.25 3.62 -13.62
C TYR A 22 3.84 3.62 -14.18
N GLN A 23 3.65 3.10 -15.40
CA GLN A 23 2.38 3.01 -16.12
C GLN A 23 1.73 1.63 -16.03
N ALA A 24 2.40 0.64 -15.43
CA ALA A 24 1.83 -0.69 -15.23
C ALA A 24 0.64 -0.62 -14.26
N GLN A 25 -0.41 -1.42 -14.49
CA GLN A 25 -1.53 -1.46 -13.56
C GLN A 25 -1.18 -2.20 -12.27
N SER A 26 -0.30 -3.21 -12.37
CA SER A 26 0.25 -3.89 -11.21
C SER A 26 1.76 -4.07 -11.34
N ILE A 27 2.44 -3.93 -10.21
CA ILE A 27 3.86 -4.26 -10.10
C ILE A 27 4.08 -5.23 -8.96
N GLU A 28 5.00 -6.14 -9.17
CA GLU A 28 5.58 -6.96 -8.13
C GLU A 28 7.10 -6.85 -8.16
N ILE A 29 7.68 -6.56 -6.99
CA ILE A 29 9.11 -6.29 -6.85
C ILE A 29 9.66 -7.12 -5.70
N PHE A 30 10.60 -8.00 -6.04
CA PHE A 30 11.42 -8.73 -5.07
C PHE A 30 12.74 -7.99 -4.84
N PRO A 31 13.29 -8.02 -3.62
CA PRO A 31 14.48 -7.25 -3.31
C PRO A 31 15.75 -7.86 -3.88
N SER A 32 16.72 -6.98 -4.15
CA SER A 32 18.05 -7.12 -3.57
C SER A 32 18.46 -5.84 -2.80
N ASP A 33 19.11 -6.08 -1.68
CA ASP A 33 19.84 -5.24 -0.73
C ASP A 33 19.26 -3.98 -0.10
N HIS A 34 18.60 -2.98 -0.72
CA HIS A 34 18.23 -1.76 0.05
C HIS A 34 17.01 -0.93 -0.38
N THR A 35 16.46 -0.27 0.66
CA THR A 35 15.55 0.89 0.78
C THR A 35 14.23 0.83 0.04
N PHE A 36 13.16 1.19 0.77
CA PHE A 36 11.84 1.42 0.22
C PHE A 36 11.95 2.21 -1.08
N PRO A 37 11.24 1.82 -2.14
CA PRO A 37 11.75 2.23 -3.41
C PRO A 37 11.33 3.67 -3.68
N ALA A 38 12.30 4.56 -3.84
CA ALA A 38 12.08 5.90 -4.38
C ALA A 38 11.25 5.89 -5.67
N PHE A 39 11.25 4.77 -6.41
CA PHE A 39 10.42 4.57 -7.59
C PHE A 39 8.91 4.64 -7.30
N LEU A 40 8.43 4.26 -6.10
CA LEU A 40 6.99 4.30 -5.79
C LEU A 40 6.43 5.71 -6.00
N ARG A 41 7.23 6.75 -5.73
CA ARG A 41 6.85 8.16 -5.91
C ARG A 41 6.29 8.49 -7.30
N HIS A 42 6.66 7.72 -8.32
CA HIS A 42 6.18 7.92 -9.70
C HIS A 42 5.15 6.88 -10.15
N PHE A 43 4.86 5.86 -9.34
CA PHE A 43 3.92 4.81 -9.69
C PHE A 43 2.49 5.34 -9.82
N LYS A 44 1.84 5.05 -10.96
CA LYS A 44 0.47 5.46 -11.29
C LYS A 44 -0.49 4.28 -11.43
N GLY A 45 -0.04 3.08 -11.08
CA GLY A 45 -0.87 1.87 -11.17
C GLY A 45 -1.81 1.69 -9.97
N LYS A 46 -2.48 0.54 -9.98
CA LYS A 46 -3.53 0.16 -9.02
C LYS A 46 -3.02 -0.77 -7.92
N GLN A 47 -2.11 -1.68 -8.24
CA GLN A 47 -1.64 -2.67 -7.26
C GLN A 47 -0.12 -2.74 -7.21
N ALA A 48 0.44 -2.73 -6.00
CA ALA A 48 1.89 -2.86 -5.79
C ALA A 48 2.18 -3.88 -4.70
N PHE A 49 3.10 -4.80 -5.00
CA PHE A 49 3.57 -5.85 -4.10
C PHE A 49 5.08 -5.71 -4.02
N ILE A 50 5.59 -5.41 -2.83
CA ILE A 50 6.98 -5.05 -2.63
C ILE A 50 7.51 -5.90 -1.50
N SER A 51 8.63 -6.53 -1.75
CA SER A 51 9.43 -7.17 -0.72
C SER A 51 10.76 -6.42 -0.66
N CYS A 52 11.16 -5.98 0.53
CA CYS A 52 12.40 -5.24 0.74
C CYS A 52 13.20 -5.84 1.89
N LEU A 53 14.53 -5.74 1.86
CA LEU A 53 15.36 -6.20 2.97
C LEU A 53 15.09 -5.35 4.21
N THR A 54 15.21 -4.03 4.06
CA THR A 54 14.91 -3.03 5.09
C THR A 54 14.03 -1.92 4.50
N CYS A 55 13.12 -1.38 5.30
CA CYS A 55 12.29 -0.22 4.93
C CYS A 55 12.49 0.91 5.94
N ASP A 56 12.75 2.14 5.47
CA ASP A 56 12.72 3.30 6.36
C ASP A 56 11.26 3.60 6.73
N VAL A 57 11.01 3.75 8.03
CA VAL A 57 9.70 4.15 8.55
C VAL A 57 9.25 5.50 7.97
N LEU A 58 10.20 6.40 7.71
CA LEU A 58 9.93 7.71 7.13
C LEU A 58 9.35 7.60 5.72
N ASP A 59 9.78 6.62 4.94
CA ASP A 59 9.26 6.40 3.59
C ASP A 59 7.81 5.91 3.61
N LEU A 60 7.46 5.03 4.57
CA LEU A 60 6.07 4.58 4.77
C LEU A 60 5.16 5.74 5.19
N ILE A 61 5.65 6.59 6.10
CA ILE A 61 4.93 7.78 6.55
C ILE A 61 4.77 8.77 5.39
N GLU A 62 5.83 9.02 4.61
CA GLU A 62 5.80 9.92 3.45
C GLU A 62 4.81 9.44 2.39
N PHE A 63 4.75 8.12 2.14
CA PHE A 63 3.76 7.52 1.25
C PHE A 63 2.34 7.92 1.64
N VAL A 64 1.94 7.73 2.90
CA VAL A 64 0.58 8.07 3.35
C VAL A 64 0.38 9.59 3.38
N LYS A 65 1.39 10.36 3.80
CA LYS A 65 1.32 11.84 3.81
C LYS A 65 1.15 12.43 2.41
N LYS A 66 1.59 11.75 1.34
CA LYS A 66 1.32 12.16 -0.06
C LYS A 66 0.00 11.62 -0.61
N TRP A 67 -0.42 10.43 -0.19
CA TRP A 67 -1.72 9.86 -0.61
C TRP A 67 -2.89 10.63 0.01
N LYS A 68 -2.79 11.03 1.29
CA LYS A 68 -3.86 11.67 2.07
C LYS A 68 -4.37 13.00 1.48
N PRO A 69 -3.55 13.96 1.05
CA PRO A 69 -4.03 15.15 0.33
C PRO A 69 -4.40 14.85 -1.14
N GLY A 70 -4.16 13.63 -1.63
CA GLY A 70 -4.34 13.26 -3.02
C GLY A 70 -3.25 13.80 -3.96
N GLU A 71 -2.05 14.06 -3.45
CA GLU A 71 -0.90 14.54 -4.26
C GLU A 71 -0.28 13.43 -5.11
N ALA A 72 -0.27 12.20 -4.59
CA ALA A 72 0.28 11.03 -5.27
C ALA A 72 -0.64 9.81 -5.13
N PHE A 73 -0.33 8.75 -5.89
CA PHE A 73 -0.97 7.43 -5.75
C PHE A 73 -2.49 7.42 -5.92
N ARG A 74 -3.05 8.35 -6.71
CA ARG A 74 -4.53 8.51 -6.83
C ARG A 74 -5.25 7.25 -7.30
N ALA A 75 -4.63 6.51 -8.21
CA ALA A 75 -5.16 5.28 -8.79
C ALA A 75 -4.86 4.02 -7.97
N LEU A 76 -4.09 4.13 -6.88
CA LEU A 76 -3.72 2.99 -6.06
C LEU A 76 -4.97 2.42 -5.36
N GLU A 77 -5.10 1.11 -5.43
CA GLU A 77 -6.17 0.32 -4.84
C GLU A 77 -5.60 -0.63 -3.78
N TYR A 78 -4.42 -1.22 -4.01
CA TYR A 78 -3.79 -2.16 -3.08
C TYR A 78 -2.26 -1.99 -3.04
N LEU A 79 -1.68 -1.96 -1.85
CA LEU A 79 -0.25 -1.99 -1.63
C LEU A 79 0.07 -2.97 -0.50
N LYS A 80 1.02 -3.87 -0.73
CA LYS A 80 1.61 -4.72 0.30
C LYS A 80 3.13 -4.55 0.27
N ILE A 81 3.71 -4.28 1.42
CA ILE A 81 5.15 -4.18 1.62
C ILE A 81 5.55 -5.17 2.71
N GLY A 82 6.36 -6.17 2.36
CA GLY A 82 7.04 -7.04 3.31
C GLY A 82 8.48 -6.57 3.55
N VAL A 83 8.91 -6.59 4.80
CA VAL A 83 10.27 -6.23 5.23
C VAL A 83 10.96 -7.48 5.78
N TYR A 84 12.02 -7.98 5.17
CA TYR A 84 12.68 -9.21 5.65
C TYR A 84 13.47 -9.01 6.95
N GLU A 85 14.13 -7.86 7.09
CA GLU A 85 14.96 -7.52 8.24
C GLU A 85 14.38 -6.32 8.98
N GLY A 86 13.72 -6.59 10.10
CA GLY A 86 13.25 -5.57 11.02
C GLY A 86 11.78 -5.73 11.38
N ARG A 87 11.26 -4.72 12.08
CA ARG A 87 9.84 -4.60 12.43
C ARG A 87 9.38 -3.22 12.06
N ILE A 88 8.16 -3.12 11.55
CA ILE A 88 7.54 -1.84 11.29
C ILE A 88 7.01 -1.31 12.62
N PRO A 89 7.44 -0.13 13.11
CA PRO A 89 6.99 0.40 14.39
C PRO A 89 5.55 0.90 14.28
N GLN A 90 4.58 0.00 14.38
CA GLN A 90 3.15 0.24 14.13
C GLN A 90 2.63 1.50 14.83
N ASN A 91 2.85 1.63 16.14
CA ASN A 91 2.33 2.78 16.91
C ASN A 91 2.87 4.11 16.38
N GLN A 92 4.17 4.17 16.04
CA GLN A 92 4.79 5.36 15.48
C GLN A 92 4.19 5.69 14.11
N VAL A 93 4.07 4.70 13.22
CA VAL A 93 3.50 4.91 11.89
C VAL A 93 2.05 5.38 11.99
N MET A 94 1.21 4.69 12.77
CA MET A 94 -0.21 5.03 12.92
C MET A 94 -0.41 6.43 13.49
N GLN A 95 0.41 6.85 14.46
CA GLN A 95 0.38 8.19 15.02
C GLN A 95 0.76 9.25 13.96
N GLU A 96 1.85 9.03 13.22
CA GLU A 96 2.39 9.98 12.25
C GLU A 96 1.51 10.18 11.01
N ILE A 97 0.79 9.14 10.59
CA ILE A 97 -0.17 9.25 9.48
C ILE A 97 -1.53 9.81 9.91
N GLY A 98 -1.74 9.94 11.22
CA GLY A 98 -3.02 10.33 11.82
C GLY A 98 -4.11 9.31 11.48
N ALA A 99 -3.83 8.03 11.71
CA ALA A 99 -4.79 6.96 11.49
C ALA A 99 -5.98 7.13 12.44
N LYS A 100 -7.18 6.96 11.89
CA LYS A 100 -8.43 6.85 12.64
C LYS A 100 -8.65 5.40 13.05
N ALA A 101 -9.26 5.21 14.21
CA ALA A 101 -9.64 3.90 14.71
C ALA A 101 -11.13 3.64 14.44
N ILE A 102 -11.43 2.44 13.97
CA ILE A 102 -12.79 1.88 13.99
C ILE A 102 -13.12 1.55 15.45
N ASP A 103 -14.37 1.78 15.83
CA ASP A 103 -14.87 1.41 17.15
C ASP A 103 -14.55 -0.05 17.48
N ALA A 104 -13.98 -0.31 18.66
CA ALA A 104 -13.54 -1.64 19.09
C ALA A 104 -14.69 -2.66 19.16
N THR A 105 -15.94 -2.20 19.23
CA THR A 105 -17.13 -3.06 19.22
C THR A 105 -17.55 -3.50 17.82
N LYS A 106 -17.06 -2.83 16.77
CA LYS A 106 -17.41 -3.13 15.37
C LYS A 106 -16.42 -4.08 14.75
N GLN A 107 -16.93 -4.99 13.91
CA GLN A 107 -16.08 -5.88 13.12
C GLN A 107 -15.72 -5.21 11.79
N PRO A 108 -14.43 -4.98 11.50
CA PRO A 108 -14.01 -4.42 10.21
C PRO A 108 -14.29 -5.40 9.07
N ALA A 109 -14.76 -4.86 7.95
CA ALA A 109 -14.92 -5.62 6.72
C ALA A 109 -13.54 -6.00 6.13
N ALA A 110 -13.43 -7.22 5.60
CA ALA A 110 -12.22 -7.65 4.90
C ALA A 110 -12.14 -6.96 3.53
N TYR A 111 -11.06 -6.21 3.29
CA TYR A 111 -10.75 -5.68 1.97
C TYR A 111 -9.99 -6.71 1.14
N THR A 112 -10.51 -7.10 -0.01
CA THR A 112 -9.83 -7.98 -0.96
C THR A 112 -10.16 -7.57 -2.39
N LEU A 113 -9.20 -7.73 -3.30
CA LEU A 113 -9.37 -7.44 -4.72
C LEU A 113 -8.88 -8.60 -5.57
N ARG A 114 -9.37 -8.68 -6.81
CA ARG A 114 -8.77 -9.54 -7.81
C ARG A 114 -7.34 -9.05 -8.12
N LYS A 115 -6.36 -9.94 -8.08
CA LYS A 115 -4.99 -9.66 -8.53
C LYS A 115 -5.03 -9.32 -10.03
N LEU A 116 -4.36 -8.24 -10.41
CA LEU A 116 -4.22 -7.82 -11.80
C LEU A 116 -3.10 -8.57 -12.54
N TYR A 117 -2.44 -9.49 -11.85
CA TYR A 117 -1.36 -10.34 -12.32
C TYR A 117 -1.71 -11.83 -12.15
N ASP A 118 -0.91 -12.70 -12.77
CA ASP A 118 -1.04 -14.16 -12.74
C ASP A 118 0.27 -14.90 -12.37
N TRP A 119 1.27 -14.20 -11.82
CA TRP A 119 2.60 -14.75 -11.53
C TRP A 119 2.68 -15.78 -10.39
N GLU A 120 1.62 -16.00 -9.61
CA GLU A 120 1.63 -16.95 -8.49
C GLU A 120 0.32 -17.73 -8.33
N ASP A 121 0.45 -19.02 -8.00
CA ASP A 121 -0.66 -19.96 -7.69
C ASP A 121 -1.29 -19.71 -6.29
N LEU A 122 -1.09 -18.53 -5.69
CA LEU A 122 -1.69 -18.15 -4.40
C LEU A 122 -3.14 -17.65 -4.54
N GLY A 123 -3.85 -18.08 -5.58
CA GLY A 123 -5.24 -17.75 -5.84
C GLY A 123 -5.45 -16.37 -6.50
N PRO A 124 -6.70 -16.11 -6.95
CA PRO A 124 -7.02 -14.98 -7.83
C PRO A 124 -7.12 -13.62 -7.11
N ASN A 125 -7.13 -13.61 -5.77
CA ASN A 125 -7.40 -12.43 -4.96
C ASN A 125 -6.19 -12.03 -4.11
N THR A 126 -6.10 -10.75 -3.77
CA THR A 126 -5.13 -10.22 -2.81
C THR A 126 -5.41 -10.77 -1.42
N ASP A 127 -4.37 -10.81 -0.58
CA ASP A 127 -4.54 -11.14 0.83
C ASP A 127 -5.55 -10.17 1.46
N PRO A 128 -6.46 -10.67 2.31
CA PRO A 128 -7.48 -9.83 2.92
C PRO A 128 -6.86 -8.86 3.91
N ILE A 129 -7.24 -7.58 3.85
CA ILE A 129 -6.89 -6.58 4.85
C ILE A 129 -8.07 -6.43 5.80
N ILE A 130 -7.92 -6.93 7.03
CA ILE A 130 -8.90 -6.79 8.10
C ILE A 130 -8.28 -5.83 9.12
N SER A 131 -8.58 -4.54 9.01
CA SER A 131 -7.95 -3.51 9.86
C SER A 131 -8.97 -2.69 10.62
N HIS A 132 -8.68 -2.42 11.89
CA HIS A 132 -9.35 -1.42 12.71
C HIS A 132 -8.78 0.00 12.52
N SER A 133 -7.77 0.17 11.68
CA SER A 133 -7.13 1.46 11.42
C SER A 133 -7.32 1.88 9.97
N TYR A 134 -7.67 3.15 9.76
CA TYR A 134 -7.87 3.70 8.43
C TYR A 134 -7.45 5.17 8.33
N VAL A 135 -7.25 5.65 7.12
CA VAL A 135 -7.03 7.07 6.79
C VAL A 135 -8.02 7.51 5.72
N VAL A 136 -8.27 8.81 5.64
CA VAL A 136 -9.22 9.41 4.71
C VAL A 136 -8.47 10.38 3.80
N ARG A 137 -8.71 10.25 2.50
CA ARG A 137 -8.13 11.12 1.48
C ARG A 137 -8.94 12.41 1.39
N GLU A 138 -8.28 13.53 1.60
CA GLU A 138 -8.89 14.86 1.68
C GLU A 138 -9.47 15.33 0.34
N SER A 139 -8.86 14.91 -0.77
CA SER A 139 -9.27 15.38 -2.10
C SER A 139 -10.62 14.85 -2.59
N ASP A 140 -11.04 13.66 -2.12
CA ASP A 140 -12.24 12.97 -2.61
C ASP A 140 -12.95 12.10 -1.56
N ASN A 141 -12.61 12.29 -0.29
CA ASN A 141 -13.14 11.59 0.88
C ASN A 141 -12.99 10.06 0.86
N ARG A 142 -12.11 9.49 0.02
CA ARG A 142 -11.92 8.04 -0.04
C ARG A 142 -11.19 7.50 1.18
N VAL A 143 -11.62 6.32 1.64
CA VAL A 143 -11.00 5.62 2.77
C VAL A 143 -9.91 4.66 2.31
N ALA A 144 -8.83 4.56 3.08
CA ALA A 144 -7.90 3.45 2.99
C ALA A 144 -7.71 2.76 4.34
N SER A 145 -7.88 1.44 4.38
CA SER A 145 -7.51 0.60 5.52
C SER A 145 -5.99 0.44 5.56
N VAL A 146 -5.41 0.59 6.75
CA VAL A 146 -3.97 0.45 6.98
C VAL A 146 -3.77 -0.66 8.01
N LEU A 147 -3.09 -1.74 7.63
CA LEU A 147 -2.76 -2.85 8.51
C LEU A 147 -1.24 -2.98 8.59
N ILE A 148 -0.72 -3.05 9.81
CA ILE A 148 0.69 -3.33 10.05
C ILE A 148 0.75 -4.55 10.96
N GLU A 149 1.38 -5.60 10.49
CA GLU A 149 1.56 -6.87 11.19
C GLU A 149 3.03 -7.21 11.16
N GLU A 150 3.71 -7.09 12.31
CA GLU A 150 5.15 -7.31 12.50
C GLU A 150 6.06 -6.64 11.45
N ASP A 151 6.24 -7.30 10.32
CA ASP A 151 7.15 -6.99 9.22
C ASP A 151 6.44 -6.54 7.94
N THR A 152 5.10 -6.53 7.94
CA THR A 152 4.28 -6.28 6.76
C THR A 152 3.39 -5.06 6.95
N LEU A 153 3.39 -4.16 5.95
CA LEU A 153 2.39 -3.09 5.82
C LEU A 153 1.48 -3.41 4.64
N SER A 154 0.17 -3.40 4.90
CA SER A 154 -0.88 -3.53 3.89
C SER A 154 -1.76 -2.29 3.88
N PHE A 155 -2.06 -1.79 2.68
CA PHE A 155 -2.82 -0.58 2.45
C PHE A 155 -3.85 -0.82 1.35
N GLY A 156 -5.14 -0.75 1.69
CA GLY A 156 -6.24 -1.03 0.79
C GLY A 156 -7.19 0.16 0.66
N VAL A 157 -7.41 0.64 -0.56
CA VAL A 157 -8.23 1.83 -0.83
C VAL A 157 -9.64 1.42 -1.23
N TRP A 158 -10.62 1.82 -0.42
CA TRP A 158 -12.03 1.59 -0.68
C TRP A 158 -12.55 2.59 -1.71
N ASP A 159 -13.41 2.12 -2.63
CA ASP A 159 -14.24 3.00 -3.45
C ASP A 159 -15.50 3.41 -2.66
N LYS A 160 -15.26 4.07 -1.53
CA LYS A 160 -16.24 4.47 -0.52
C LYS A 160 -15.81 5.79 0.12
N THR A 161 -16.76 6.67 0.41
CA THR A 161 -16.49 7.80 1.31
C THR A 161 -16.35 7.33 2.76
N GLU A 162 -15.89 8.18 3.67
CA GLU A 162 -15.81 7.84 5.09
C GLU A 162 -17.18 7.45 5.69
N GLU A 163 -18.25 8.14 5.29
CA GLU A 163 -19.61 7.85 5.76
C GLU A 163 -20.10 6.51 5.22
N GLU A 164 -19.85 6.21 3.95
CA GLU A 164 -20.23 4.94 3.34
C GLU A 164 -19.43 3.77 3.92
N PHE A 165 -18.13 3.98 4.16
CA PHE A 165 -17.27 3.01 4.81
C PHE A 165 -17.76 2.70 6.23
N SER A 166 -18.12 3.73 6.99
CA SER A 166 -18.64 3.56 8.36
C SER A 166 -19.90 2.70 8.42
N ARG A 167 -20.81 2.86 7.45
CA ARG A 167 -22.05 2.06 7.32
C ARG A 167 -21.82 0.59 6.97
N MET A 168 -20.64 0.21 6.50
CA MET A 168 -20.31 -1.19 6.21
C MET A 168 -20.04 -2.02 7.47
N MET A 169 -19.86 -1.35 8.62
CA MET A 169 -19.48 -1.96 9.89
C MET A 169 -20.58 -1.82 10.96
N ASP A 170 -21.77 -1.35 10.54
CA ASP A 170 -22.98 -1.26 11.37
C ASP A 170 -23.78 -2.57 11.37
#